data_AF-A0A4Y2FQ43-F1
#
_entry.id   AF-A0A4Y2FQ43-F1
#
_cell.length_a   1.000
_cell.length_b   1.000
_cell.length_c   1.000
_cell.angle_alpha   90.00
_cell.angle_beta   90.00
_cell.angle_gamma   90.00
#
_symmetry.space_group_name_H-M   'P 1'
#
loop_
_entity.id
_entity.type
_entity.pdbx_description
1 polymer ?
#
loop_
_entity_poly.entity_id
_entity_poly.type
_entity_poly.pdbx_seq_one_letter_code
_entity_poly.pdbx_strand_id
1 'polypeptide(L)'
;HYALADIEELLTSYNLSLQKLHLPTVDLPASVLERANFDVVQEQAKANSYAMQLNSEQRNVVELLLSAVYNNAADTPKCYFLDGPAGTGKTFVHSTLLHTIRGRDDDVIPVASTGIAATLLIGGRTAHTVFKIPIDLNATSTCNLKPNTNEAGMLLKKKLIVWDEAPMTHVHAFLAVDRLLQNLTKCKEPFGGQVILLGGDFRQVLPVILRGSRTLTLANSLKKHALWLKFHMLYLTKESVPLNLKGIFVLGCWTLERKKCGSTIQLPLQCYPSIQDPIHQLYSDIDFSSVTPQELKDRAVLTVNNERSMEINNKVLEFMPGNESVYKAVDMIMSEDPQDQLTFPEEFLNSLTPTGLHPYELKLKIGCIIMLLRNLAPSKGLCNGTRLIITKLQQSIIQAKSIDGTESRFSFPNPFDSISD
;
A
#
# COMPACT_ATOMS: atom_id res chain seq x y z
N HIS A 1 23.04 13.80 -6.20
CA HIS A 1 23.24 12.53 -6.93
C HIS A 1 21.95 11.72 -7.05
N TYR A 2 21.27 11.29 -5.99
CA TYR A 2 20.03 10.49 -6.15
C TYR A 2 18.78 11.27 -6.62
N ALA A 3 18.65 12.56 -6.27
CA ALA A 3 17.53 13.38 -6.79
C ALA A 3 17.57 13.54 -8.31
N LEU A 4 18.77 13.59 -8.90
CA LEU A 4 18.94 13.67 -10.35
C LEU A 4 18.56 12.34 -11.02
N ALA A 5 18.81 11.19 -10.37
CA ALA A 5 18.39 9.88 -10.86
C ALA A 5 16.86 9.73 -10.92
N ASP A 6 16.15 10.19 -9.89
CA ASP A 6 14.67 10.17 -9.87
C ASP A 6 14.09 11.11 -10.94
N ILE A 7 14.76 12.24 -11.19
CA ILE A 7 14.41 13.18 -12.27
C ILE A 7 14.68 12.53 -13.65
N GLU A 8 15.80 11.82 -13.85
CA GLU A 8 16.10 11.11 -15.11
C GLU A 8 15.04 10.05 -15.44
N GLU A 9 14.59 9.25 -14.46
CA GLU A 9 13.54 8.23 -14.65
C GLU A 9 12.19 8.87 -15.04
N LEU A 10 11.86 10.01 -14.42
CA LEU A 10 10.66 10.77 -14.74
C LEU A 10 10.76 11.39 -16.15
N LEU A 11 11.90 11.98 -16.51
CA LEU A 11 12.16 12.55 -17.83
C LEU A 11 12.12 11.51 -18.96
N THR A 12 12.64 10.29 -18.72
CA THR A 12 12.61 9.22 -19.72
C THR A 12 11.18 8.79 -20.06
N SER A 13 10.25 8.88 -19.11
CA SER A 13 8.83 8.61 -19.38
C SER A 13 8.17 9.62 -20.33
N TYR A 14 8.81 10.78 -20.53
CA TYR A 14 8.39 11.86 -21.45
C TYR A 14 9.37 12.05 -22.63
N ASN A 15 10.23 11.08 -22.96
CA ASN A 15 11.27 11.16 -24.01
C ASN A 15 12.34 12.27 -23.83
N LEU A 16 12.52 12.75 -22.59
CA LEU A 16 13.55 13.69 -22.18
C LEU A 16 14.70 12.96 -21.44
N SER A 17 15.82 13.65 -21.21
CA SER A 17 16.95 13.14 -20.42
C SER A 17 17.67 14.29 -19.73
N LEU A 18 18.42 14.01 -18.65
CA LEU A 18 19.22 15.04 -17.98
C LEU A 18 20.26 15.65 -18.93
N GLN A 19 20.80 14.84 -19.85
CA GLN A 19 21.72 15.32 -20.89
C GLN A 19 21.06 16.34 -21.84
N LYS A 20 19.80 16.12 -22.22
CA LYS A 20 19.05 17.08 -23.07
C LYS A 20 18.74 18.39 -22.35
N LEU A 21 18.68 18.37 -21.02
CA LEU A 21 18.37 19.54 -20.18
C LEU A 21 19.63 20.18 -19.55
N HIS A 22 20.84 19.81 -19.98
CA HIS A 22 22.12 20.31 -19.45
C HIS A 22 22.31 20.14 -17.93
N LEU A 23 21.70 19.10 -17.33
CA LEU A 23 21.83 18.77 -15.91
C LEU A 23 22.94 17.73 -15.65
N PRO A 24 23.49 17.65 -14.42
CA PRO A 24 24.54 16.69 -14.08
C PRO A 24 24.02 15.24 -14.20
N THR A 25 24.64 14.43 -15.04
CA THR A 25 24.27 13.02 -15.26
C THR A 25 24.66 12.12 -14.09
N VAL A 26 23.85 11.09 -13.84
CA VAL A 26 24.08 10.09 -12.79
C VAL A 26 24.20 8.72 -13.43
N ASP A 27 25.30 8.01 -13.19
CA ASP A 27 25.38 6.57 -13.50
C ASP A 27 24.48 5.81 -12.52
N LEU A 28 23.36 5.29 -13.01
CA LEU A 28 22.43 4.45 -12.25
C LEU A 28 22.71 2.96 -12.52
N PRO A 29 22.78 2.10 -11.49
CA PRO A 29 22.57 0.68 -11.69
C PRO A 29 21.11 0.44 -12.08
N ALA A 30 20.94 -0.26 -13.21
CA ALA A 30 19.68 -0.45 -13.88
C ALA A 30 19.02 -1.79 -13.47
N SER A 31 18.04 -1.76 -12.56
CA SER A 31 16.81 -2.57 -12.69
C SER A 31 15.81 -2.35 -11.55
N VAL A 32 14.52 -2.30 -11.89
CA VAL A 32 13.42 -2.12 -10.92
C VAL A 32 13.25 -3.35 -10.02
N LEU A 33 13.83 -4.49 -10.36
CA LEU A 33 13.80 -5.71 -9.54
C LEU A 33 15.18 -6.17 -9.08
N GLU A 34 16.21 -5.32 -9.16
CA GLU A 34 17.57 -5.66 -8.74
C GLU A 34 17.54 -6.36 -7.38
N ARG A 35 18.13 -7.56 -7.32
CA ARG A 35 18.19 -8.39 -6.11
C ARG A 35 18.57 -7.47 -4.96
N ALA A 36 17.67 -7.23 -4.02
CA ALA A 36 18.13 -6.88 -2.69
C ALA A 36 19.02 -8.06 -2.31
N ASN A 37 20.33 -7.83 -2.18
CA ASN A 37 21.28 -8.85 -1.81
C ASN A 37 20.94 -9.28 -0.38
N PHE A 38 20.02 -10.24 -0.27
CA PHE A 38 19.59 -10.79 1.00
C PHE A 38 20.68 -11.74 1.47
N ASP A 39 21.15 -11.55 2.69
CA ASP A 39 22.05 -12.48 3.34
C ASP A 39 21.26 -13.74 3.70
N VAL A 40 21.53 -14.83 2.97
CA VAL A 40 20.87 -16.14 3.12
C VAL A 40 20.95 -16.63 4.57
N VAL A 41 22.07 -16.39 5.26
CA VAL A 41 22.26 -16.82 6.66
C VAL A 41 21.34 -16.04 7.59
N GLN A 42 21.21 -14.72 7.38
CA GLN A 42 20.29 -13.89 8.17
C GLN A 42 18.83 -14.25 7.91
N GLU A 43 18.46 -14.48 6.64
CA GLU A 43 17.10 -14.88 6.28
C GLU A 43 16.75 -16.24 6.89
N GLN A 44 17.68 -17.21 6.88
CA GLN A 44 17.48 -18.51 7.52
C GLN A 44 17.35 -18.39 9.05
N ALA A 45 18.15 -17.54 9.69
CA ALA A 45 18.03 -17.29 11.13
C ALA A 45 16.66 -16.69 11.50
N LYS A 46 16.18 -15.72 10.72
CA LYS A 46 14.83 -15.14 10.89
C LYS A 46 13.74 -16.18 10.64
N ALA A 47 13.87 -16.98 9.60
CA ALA A 47 12.93 -18.06 9.28
C ALA A 47 12.77 -19.03 10.46
N ASN A 48 13.89 -19.48 11.06
CA ASN A 48 13.88 -20.37 12.21
C ASN A 48 13.19 -19.73 13.43
N SER A 49 13.51 -18.46 13.71
CA SER A 49 12.88 -17.71 14.81
C SER A 49 11.37 -17.54 14.62
N TYR A 50 10.93 -17.24 13.39
CA TYR A 50 9.52 -17.03 13.09
C TYR A 50 8.74 -18.34 13.13
N ALA A 51 9.31 -19.42 12.60
CA ALA A 51 8.70 -20.75 12.60
C ALA A 51 8.38 -21.28 14.02
N MET A 52 9.22 -20.93 15.01
CA MET A 52 8.99 -21.26 16.41
C MET A 52 7.79 -20.52 17.01
N GLN A 53 7.48 -19.31 16.51
CA GLN A 53 6.39 -18.46 17.01
C GLN A 53 5.05 -18.72 16.30
N LEU A 54 5.04 -19.48 15.20
CA LEU A 54 3.80 -19.82 14.50
C LEU A 54 2.86 -20.62 15.40
N ASN A 55 1.59 -20.22 15.41
CA ASN A 55 0.54 -21.06 15.98
C ASN A 55 0.23 -22.27 15.07
N SER A 56 -0.60 -23.20 15.54
CA SER A 56 -0.92 -24.43 14.80
C SER A 56 -1.53 -24.20 13.41
N GLU A 57 -2.40 -23.20 13.25
CA GLU A 57 -3.06 -22.92 11.96
C GLU A 57 -2.07 -22.29 10.98
N GLN A 58 -1.31 -21.31 11.46
CA GLN A 58 -0.26 -20.64 10.70
C GLN A 58 0.82 -21.62 10.25
N ARG A 59 1.25 -22.54 11.15
CA ARG A 59 2.23 -23.59 10.84
C ARG A 59 1.74 -24.52 9.73
N ASN A 60 0.49 -24.98 9.81
CA ASN A 60 -0.09 -25.82 8.76
C ASN A 60 -0.09 -25.11 7.40
N VAL A 61 -0.47 -23.83 7.36
CA VAL A 61 -0.41 -23.03 6.12
C VAL A 61 1.01 -22.94 5.57
N VAL A 62 2.00 -22.65 6.42
CA VAL A 62 3.41 -22.55 6.00
C VAL A 62 3.91 -23.89 5.45
N GLU A 63 3.67 -25.00 6.16
CA GLU A 63 4.10 -26.33 5.75
C GLU A 63 3.46 -26.76 4.43
N LEU A 64 2.15 -26.52 4.26
CA LEU A 64 1.43 -26.83 3.03
C LEU A 64 1.99 -26.07 1.83
N LEU A 65 2.24 -24.76 1.98
CA LEU A 65 2.78 -23.92 0.91
C LEU A 65 4.22 -24.28 0.57
N LEU A 66 5.06 -24.57 1.57
CA LEU A 66 6.43 -25.04 1.32
C LEU A 66 6.43 -26.39 0.60
N SER A 67 5.53 -27.32 0.97
CA SER A 67 5.35 -28.58 0.24
C SER A 67 4.93 -28.32 -1.21
N ALA A 68 3.99 -27.40 -1.44
CA ALA A 68 3.54 -27.04 -2.79
C ALA A 68 4.64 -26.44 -3.67
N VAL A 69 5.53 -25.64 -3.06
CA VAL A 69 6.67 -25.02 -3.72
C VAL A 69 7.78 -26.03 -4.06
N TYR A 70 8.12 -26.92 -3.13
CA TYR A 70 9.32 -27.77 -3.24
C TYR A 70 9.06 -29.20 -3.69
N ASN A 71 7.95 -29.82 -3.28
CA ASN A 71 7.63 -31.20 -3.65
C ASN A 71 6.88 -31.26 -4.99
N ASN A 72 6.11 -30.22 -5.30
CA ASN A 72 5.52 -29.94 -6.61
C ASN A 72 4.96 -31.18 -7.36
N ALA A 73 4.19 -32.03 -6.66
CA ALA A 73 3.53 -33.17 -7.31
C ALA A 73 2.51 -32.67 -8.34
N ALA A 74 2.25 -33.47 -9.39
CA ALA A 74 1.41 -33.07 -10.52
C ALA A 74 0.02 -32.55 -10.12
N ASP A 75 -0.59 -33.15 -9.09
CA ASP A 75 -1.93 -32.77 -8.62
C ASP A 75 -1.92 -31.66 -7.54
N THR A 76 -0.75 -31.10 -7.23
CA THR A 76 -0.63 -30.10 -6.15
C THR A 76 -1.23 -28.77 -6.60
N PRO A 77 -2.19 -28.18 -5.85
CA PRO A 77 -2.74 -26.88 -6.17
C PRO A 77 -1.65 -25.81 -6.32
N LYS A 78 -1.85 -24.87 -7.24
CA LYS A 78 -0.94 -23.74 -7.46
C LYS A 78 -1.48 -22.42 -6.95
N CYS A 79 -2.80 -22.30 -6.83
CA CYS A 79 -3.47 -21.08 -6.39
C CYS A 79 -3.99 -21.26 -4.97
N TYR A 80 -3.53 -20.45 -4.04
CA TYR A 80 -3.96 -20.47 -2.63
C TYR A 80 -4.51 -19.11 -2.21
N PHE A 81 -5.57 -19.11 -1.41
CA PHE A 81 -6.09 -17.90 -0.80
C PHE A 81 -6.12 -18.07 0.72
N LEU A 82 -5.38 -17.22 1.44
CA LEU A 82 -5.34 -17.15 2.89
C LEU A 82 -6.37 -16.15 3.39
N ASP A 83 -7.53 -16.67 3.80
CA ASP A 83 -8.57 -15.91 4.49
C ASP A 83 -8.29 -15.87 5.98
N GLY A 84 -8.39 -14.70 6.57
CA GLY A 84 -8.36 -14.56 8.02
C GLY A 84 -8.79 -13.15 8.39
N PRO A 85 -9.54 -12.96 9.49
CA PRO A 85 -9.82 -11.64 10.01
C PRO A 85 -8.55 -10.81 10.22
N ALA A 86 -8.70 -9.50 10.41
CA ALA A 86 -7.60 -8.67 10.89
C ALA A 86 -6.96 -9.32 12.14
N GLY A 87 -5.67 -9.09 12.42
CA GLY A 87 -5.03 -9.56 13.67
C GLY A 87 -4.77 -11.07 13.80
N THR A 88 -5.17 -11.89 12.82
CA THR A 88 -4.88 -13.35 12.79
C THR A 88 -3.45 -13.71 12.34
N GLY A 89 -2.63 -12.71 12.03
CA GLY A 89 -1.22 -12.91 11.69
C GLY A 89 -0.96 -13.34 10.24
N LYS A 90 -1.85 -13.02 9.29
CA LYS A 90 -1.62 -13.25 7.85
C LYS A 90 -0.26 -12.73 7.37
N THR A 91 0.06 -11.48 7.68
CA THR A 91 1.36 -10.86 7.33
C THR A 91 2.54 -11.58 7.98
N PHE A 92 2.35 -12.16 9.18
CA PHE A 92 3.38 -12.98 9.83
C PHE A 92 3.61 -14.31 9.09
N VAL A 93 2.55 -14.95 8.60
CA VAL A 93 2.64 -16.12 7.70
C VAL A 93 3.36 -15.76 6.41
N HIS A 94 2.98 -14.64 5.77
CA HIS A 94 3.66 -14.14 4.57
C HIS A 94 5.16 -13.95 4.84
N SER A 95 5.52 -13.24 5.91
CA SER A 95 6.91 -12.97 6.28
C SER A 95 7.70 -14.25 6.56
N THR A 96 7.09 -15.22 7.21
CA THR A 96 7.73 -16.51 7.50
C THR A 96 8.04 -17.29 6.22
N LEU A 97 7.10 -17.31 5.26
CA LEU A 97 7.32 -17.91 3.94
C LEU A 97 8.42 -17.19 3.17
N LEU A 98 8.43 -15.85 3.17
CA LEU A 98 9.44 -15.04 2.50
C LEU A 98 10.84 -15.37 3.03
N HIS A 99 11.03 -15.33 4.35
CA HIS A 99 12.31 -15.66 4.99
C HIS A 99 12.74 -17.11 4.74
N THR A 100 11.81 -18.05 4.80
CA THR A 100 12.13 -19.48 4.63
C THR A 100 12.61 -19.80 3.22
N ILE A 101 11.97 -19.21 2.19
CA ILE A 101 12.36 -19.42 0.80
C ILE A 101 13.69 -18.70 0.49
N ARG A 102 13.85 -17.46 0.96
CA ARG A 102 15.11 -16.71 0.78
C ARG A 102 16.29 -17.34 1.53
N GLY A 103 16.05 -17.90 2.72
CA GLY A 103 17.05 -18.66 3.48
C GLY A 103 17.52 -19.95 2.79
N ARG A 104 16.81 -20.39 1.75
CA ARG A 104 17.20 -21.50 0.85
C ARG A 104 17.84 -21.01 -0.46
N ASP A 105 18.18 -19.72 -0.56
CA ASP A 105 18.72 -19.08 -1.76
C ASP A 105 17.77 -19.11 -2.97
N ASP A 106 16.46 -19.21 -2.71
CA ASP A 106 15.43 -19.16 -3.74
C ASP A 106 14.75 -17.79 -3.82
N ASP A 107 14.29 -17.43 -5.02
CA ASP A 107 13.62 -16.16 -5.28
C ASP A 107 12.12 -16.23 -4.94
N VAL A 108 11.60 -15.19 -4.28
CA VAL A 108 10.18 -15.01 -3.95
C VAL A 108 9.75 -13.57 -4.24
N ILE A 109 8.54 -13.39 -4.73
CA ILE A 109 8.00 -12.08 -5.11
C ILE A 109 6.88 -11.66 -4.16
N PRO A 110 7.18 -10.81 -3.16
CA PRO A 110 6.17 -10.17 -2.33
C PRO A 110 5.57 -8.95 -3.03
N VAL A 111 4.25 -8.96 -3.20
CA VAL A 111 3.48 -7.81 -3.64
C VAL A 111 2.31 -7.52 -2.72
N ALA A 112 1.79 -6.31 -2.79
CA ALA A 112 0.52 -5.97 -2.17
C ALA A 112 -0.34 -5.08 -3.08
N SER A 113 -1.62 -4.97 -2.76
CA SER A 113 -2.55 -4.10 -3.50
C SER A 113 -2.30 -2.60 -3.27
N THR A 114 -1.77 -2.22 -2.09
CA THR A 114 -1.50 -0.82 -1.72
C THR A 114 -0.03 -0.62 -1.34
N GLY A 115 0.44 0.63 -1.40
CA GLY A 115 1.82 0.98 -1.03
C GLY A 115 2.12 0.67 0.44
N ILE A 116 1.20 1.00 1.35
CA ILE A 116 1.34 0.73 2.79
C ILE A 116 1.47 -0.77 3.04
N ALA A 117 0.56 -1.58 2.50
CA ALA A 117 0.61 -3.02 2.71
C ALA A 117 1.90 -3.63 2.15
N ALA A 118 2.41 -3.10 1.04
CA ALA A 118 3.66 -3.57 0.45
C ALA A 118 4.86 -3.37 1.39
N THR A 119 4.85 -2.32 2.21
CA THR A 119 5.97 -2.00 3.13
C THR A 119 6.05 -2.93 4.32
N LEU A 120 4.93 -3.58 4.67
CA LEU A 120 4.87 -4.60 5.70
C LEU A 120 5.50 -5.91 5.24
N LEU A 121 5.69 -6.09 3.93
CA LEU A 121 6.39 -7.23 3.36
C LEU A 121 7.85 -6.86 3.09
N ILE A 122 8.79 -7.69 3.52
CA ILE A 122 10.22 -7.41 3.33
C ILE A 122 10.57 -7.49 1.84
N GLY A 123 11.04 -6.36 1.29
CA GLY A 123 11.26 -6.20 -0.15
C GLY A 123 9.97 -6.11 -0.97
N GLY A 124 8.82 -5.91 -0.31
CA GLY A 124 7.52 -5.80 -0.93
C GLY A 124 7.35 -4.53 -1.76
N ARG A 125 6.56 -4.64 -2.82
CA ARG A 125 6.17 -3.53 -3.70
C ARG A 125 4.70 -3.67 -4.08
N THR A 126 4.12 -2.64 -4.69
CA THR A 126 2.75 -2.79 -5.19
C THR A 126 2.73 -3.74 -6.39
N ALA A 127 1.65 -4.51 -6.52
CA ALA A 127 1.47 -5.41 -7.66
C ALA A 127 1.49 -4.65 -9.00
N HIS A 128 0.93 -3.44 -9.02
CA HIS A 128 0.97 -2.55 -10.18
C HIS A 128 2.40 -2.26 -10.64
N THR A 129 3.32 -1.96 -9.72
CA THR A 129 4.72 -1.67 -10.04
C THR A 129 5.47 -2.91 -10.52
N VAL A 130 5.28 -4.06 -9.85
CA VAL A 130 6.04 -5.30 -10.15
C VAL A 130 5.61 -5.91 -11.47
N PHE A 131 4.31 -6.03 -11.72
CA PHE A 131 3.81 -6.63 -12.95
C PHE A 131 3.61 -5.61 -14.07
N LYS A 132 3.76 -4.31 -13.83
CA LYS A 132 3.46 -3.24 -14.80
C LYS A 132 1.99 -3.30 -15.25
N ILE A 133 1.09 -3.43 -14.27
CA ILE A 133 -0.37 -3.48 -14.51
C ILE A 133 -0.82 -2.08 -14.96
N PRO A 134 -1.57 -1.95 -16.06
CA PRO A 134 -2.10 -0.66 -16.49
C PRO A 134 -3.12 -0.12 -15.48
N ILE A 135 -3.24 1.21 -15.39
CA ILE A 135 -4.21 1.87 -14.49
C ILE A 135 -5.64 1.60 -14.99
N ASP A 136 -5.87 1.76 -16.29
CA ASP A 136 -7.16 1.48 -16.92
C ASP A 136 -7.28 -0.01 -17.27
N LEU A 137 -8.16 -0.69 -16.52
CA LEU A 137 -8.31 -2.14 -16.58
C LEU A 137 -9.66 -2.55 -17.16
N ASN A 138 -9.61 -3.39 -18.19
CA ASN A 138 -10.75 -4.08 -18.78
C ASN A 138 -10.47 -5.59 -18.88
N ALA A 139 -11.44 -6.35 -19.37
CA ALA A 139 -11.36 -7.81 -19.44
C ALA A 139 -10.19 -8.33 -20.30
N THR A 140 -9.72 -7.54 -21.29
CA THR A 140 -8.65 -7.89 -22.22
C THR A 140 -7.30 -7.23 -21.89
N SER A 141 -7.24 -6.37 -20.87
CA SER A 141 -6.00 -5.70 -20.45
C SER A 141 -4.85 -6.68 -20.21
N THR A 142 -3.65 -6.29 -20.61
CA THR A 142 -2.43 -7.07 -20.36
C THR A 142 -1.43 -6.21 -19.59
N CYS A 143 -0.52 -6.87 -18.91
CA CYS A 143 0.57 -6.19 -18.21
C CYS A 143 1.61 -5.66 -19.21
N ASN A 144 2.11 -4.45 -18.98
CA ASN A 144 3.09 -3.77 -19.83
C ASN A 144 4.53 -4.22 -19.53
N LEU A 145 4.75 -5.53 -19.45
CA LEU A 145 6.05 -6.14 -19.17
C LEU A 145 6.51 -6.97 -20.38
N LYS A 146 7.67 -6.59 -20.94
CA LYS A 146 8.23 -7.23 -22.14
C LYS A 146 8.94 -8.55 -21.75
N PRO A 147 8.81 -9.65 -22.52
CA PRO A 147 9.42 -10.94 -22.15
C PRO A 147 10.95 -10.97 -22.06
N ASN A 148 11.65 -10.07 -22.75
CA ASN A 148 13.10 -10.08 -22.86
C ASN A 148 13.79 -9.15 -21.84
N THR A 149 13.11 -8.78 -20.75
CA THR A 149 13.69 -7.91 -19.72
C THR A 149 14.16 -8.73 -18.51
N ASN A 150 15.05 -8.14 -17.71
CA ASN A 150 15.52 -8.75 -16.46
C ASN A 150 14.35 -9.05 -15.52
N GLU A 151 13.34 -8.18 -15.51
CA GLU A 151 12.13 -8.36 -14.70
C GLU A 151 11.34 -9.60 -15.11
N ALA A 152 11.20 -9.85 -16.41
CA ALA A 152 10.58 -11.08 -16.92
C ALA A 152 11.38 -12.32 -16.50
N GLY A 153 12.72 -12.25 -16.57
CA GLY A 153 13.60 -13.32 -16.12
C GLY A 153 13.42 -13.64 -14.62
N MET A 154 13.28 -12.63 -13.78
CA MET A 154 12.98 -12.81 -12.36
C MET A 154 11.59 -13.41 -12.15
N LEU A 155 10.61 -12.99 -12.95
CA LEU A 155 9.29 -13.62 -13.00
C LEU A 155 9.35 -15.09 -13.47
N LEU A 156 10.38 -15.55 -14.15
CA LEU A 156 10.50 -16.96 -14.49
C LEU A 156 11.18 -17.78 -13.40
N LYS A 157 12.14 -17.19 -12.67
CA LYS A 157 12.97 -17.89 -11.69
C LYS A 157 12.31 -18.08 -10.32
N LYS A 158 11.41 -17.18 -9.92
CA LYS A 158 10.82 -17.23 -8.57
C LYS A 158 10.02 -18.51 -8.31
N LYS A 159 10.01 -18.92 -7.03
CA LYS A 159 9.31 -20.10 -6.52
C LYS A 159 7.88 -19.81 -6.05
N LEU A 160 7.63 -18.60 -5.56
CA LEU A 160 6.35 -18.20 -4.98
C LEU A 160 6.08 -16.72 -5.28
N ILE A 161 4.81 -16.40 -5.53
CA ILE A 161 4.27 -15.04 -5.51
C ILE A 161 3.37 -14.92 -4.28
N VAL A 162 3.65 -13.96 -3.41
CA VAL A 162 2.77 -13.60 -2.29
C VAL A 162 2.11 -12.27 -2.61
N TRP A 163 0.78 -12.19 -2.56
CA TRP A 163 0.03 -10.97 -2.82
C TRP A 163 -0.87 -10.63 -1.64
N ASP A 164 -0.48 -9.62 -0.86
CA ASP A 164 -1.23 -9.17 0.30
C ASP A 164 -2.30 -8.11 -0.04
N GLU A 165 -3.34 -8.04 0.78
CA GLU A 165 -4.54 -7.24 0.54
C GLU A 165 -5.22 -7.49 -0.81
N ALA A 166 -5.19 -8.74 -1.29
CA ALA A 166 -5.75 -9.14 -2.57
C ALA A 166 -7.23 -8.73 -2.79
N PRO A 167 -8.13 -8.75 -1.77
CA PRO A 167 -9.53 -8.33 -1.94
C PRO A 167 -9.73 -6.89 -2.45
N MET A 168 -8.76 -6.00 -2.22
CA MET A 168 -8.82 -4.61 -2.71
C MET A 168 -8.51 -4.49 -4.21
N THR A 169 -7.97 -5.54 -4.84
CA THR A 169 -7.56 -5.50 -6.24
C THR A 169 -8.72 -5.83 -7.18
N HIS A 170 -8.88 -5.02 -8.22
CA HIS A 170 -9.85 -5.24 -9.28
C HIS A 170 -9.58 -6.57 -10.01
N VAL A 171 -10.63 -7.36 -10.29
CA VAL A 171 -10.47 -8.70 -10.89
C VAL A 171 -9.63 -8.71 -12.18
N HIS A 172 -9.81 -7.72 -13.04
CA HIS A 172 -9.04 -7.56 -14.28
C HIS A 172 -7.52 -7.48 -14.08
N ALA A 173 -7.04 -6.97 -12.94
CA ALA A 173 -5.61 -6.98 -12.63
C ALA A 173 -5.08 -8.42 -12.47
N PHE A 174 -5.82 -9.28 -11.76
CA PHE A 174 -5.47 -10.70 -11.66
C PHE A 174 -5.47 -11.40 -13.01
N LEU A 175 -6.44 -11.08 -13.88
CA LEU A 175 -6.49 -11.64 -15.24
C LEU A 175 -5.34 -11.16 -16.13
N ALA A 176 -4.95 -9.89 -16.00
CA ALA A 176 -3.79 -9.34 -16.71
C ALA A 176 -2.50 -10.03 -16.27
N VAL A 177 -2.33 -10.29 -14.97
CA VAL A 177 -1.17 -11.01 -14.41
C VAL A 177 -1.20 -12.49 -14.80
N ASP A 178 -2.36 -13.15 -14.74
CA ASP A 178 -2.53 -14.52 -15.22
C ASP A 178 -2.08 -14.67 -16.67
N ARG A 179 -2.59 -13.81 -17.57
CA ARG A 179 -2.17 -13.77 -18.98
C ARG A 179 -0.67 -13.53 -19.14
N LEU A 180 -0.11 -12.59 -18.38
CA LEU A 180 1.34 -12.31 -18.41
C LEU A 180 2.13 -13.57 -18.07
N LEU A 181 1.82 -14.22 -16.95
CA LEU A 181 2.57 -15.38 -16.48
C LEU A 181 2.41 -16.57 -17.41
N GLN A 182 1.20 -16.84 -17.92
CA GLN A 182 0.98 -17.87 -18.94
C GLN A 182 1.80 -17.61 -20.21
N ASN A 183 1.91 -16.35 -20.63
CA ASN A 183 2.70 -15.97 -21.81
C ASN A 183 4.20 -16.10 -21.59
N LEU A 184 4.69 -15.81 -20.38
CA LEU A 184 6.10 -15.94 -20.00
C LEU A 184 6.49 -17.42 -19.85
N THR A 185 5.70 -18.21 -19.11
CA THR A 185 6.02 -19.63 -18.85
C THR A 185 5.62 -20.57 -19.97
N LYS A 186 4.84 -20.09 -20.96
CA LYS A 186 4.22 -20.90 -22.01
C LYS A 186 3.31 -22.01 -21.47
N CYS A 187 2.80 -21.85 -20.26
CA CYS A 187 1.85 -22.77 -19.63
C CYS A 187 0.44 -22.13 -19.60
N LYS A 188 -0.60 -22.91 -19.91
CA LYS A 188 -2.00 -22.44 -19.91
C LYS A 188 -2.72 -22.65 -18.57
N GLU A 189 -2.03 -23.22 -17.59
CA GLU A 189 -2.54 -23.31 -16.23
C GLU A 189 -2.66 -21.91 -15.61
N PRO A 190 -3.56 -21.73 -14.61
CA PRO A 190 -3.66 -20.47 -13.86
C PRO A 190 -2.29 -19.97 -13.40
N PHE A 191 -2.05 -18.68 -13.63
CA PHE A 191 -0.80 -17.97 -13.35
C PHE A 191 0.43 -18.64 -13.97
N GLY A 192 0.26 -19.31 -15.11
CA GLY A 192 1.34 -19.98 -15.82
C GLY A 192 1.93 -21.18 -15.06
N GLY A 193 1.15 -21.82 -14.19
CA GLY A 193 1.56 -22.96 -13.36
C GLY A 193 2.39 -22.58 -12.13
N GLN A 194 2.55 -21.28 -11.86
CA GLN A 194 3.33 -20.80 -10.74
C GLN A 194 2.53 -20.83 -9.43
N VAL A 195 3.21 -21.08 -8.31
CA VAL A 195 2.57 -21.05 -7.00
C VAL A 195 2.29 -19.59 -6.61
N ILE A 196 1.02 -19.28 -6.35
CA ILE A 196 0.55 -17.97 -5.89
C ILE A 196 -0.23 -18.11 -4.58
N LEU A 197 0.13 -17.27 -3.62
CA LEU A 197 -0.58 -17.10 -2.37
C LEU A 197 -1.18 -15.70 -2.33
N LEU A 198 -2.51 -15.62 -2.47
CA LEU A 198 -3.25 -14.40 -2.19
C LEU A 198 -3.60 -14.36 -0.70
N GLY A 199 -3.35 -13.23 -0.05
CA GLY A 199 -3.75 -12.99 1.33
C GLY A 199 -4.71 -11.82 1.42
N GLY A 200 -5.65 -11.89 2.35
CA GLY A 200 -6.50 -10.75 2.68
C GLY A 200 -7.77 -11.13 3.39
N ASP A 201 -8.64 -10.14 3.53
CA ASP A 201 -9.93 -10.30 4.19
C ASP A 201 -11.05 -9.61 3.40
N PHE A 202 -11.93 -10.40 2.77
CA PHE A 202 -13.08 -9.86 2.03
C PHE A 202 -14.14 -9.19 2.92
N ARG A 203 -14.01 -9.29 4.25
CA ARG A 203 -14.82 -8.52 5.20
C ARG A 203 -14.34 -7.06 5.33
N GLN A 204 -13.17 -6.73 4.76
CA GLN A 204 -12.59 -5.38 4.77
C GLN A 204 -12.95 -4.63 3.48
N VAL A 205 -11.95 -4.01 2.83
CA VAL A 205 -12.15 -3.12 1.68
C VAL A 205 -12.16 -3.92 0.38
N LEU A 206 -13.17 -3.66 -0.45
CA LEU A 206 -13.32 -4.21 -1.80
C LEU A 206 -12.70 -3.25 -2.84
N PRO A 207 -12.60 -3.66 -4.13
CA PRO A 207 -12.00 -2.80 -5.14
C PRO A 207 -12.72 -1.47 -5.28
N VAL A 208 -11.95 -0.38 -5.27
CA VAL A 208 -12.48 0.96 -5.47
C VAL A 208 -12.81 1.15 -6.94
N ILE A 209 -14.06 1.48 -7.25
CA ILE A 209 -14.51 1.81 -8.61
C ILE A 209 -15.03 3.24 -8.57
N LEU A 210 -14.35 4.14 -9.28
CA LEU A 210 -14.74 5.54 -9.38
C LEU A 210 -16.17 5.65 -9.89
N ARG A 211 -17.03 6.32 -9.12
CA ARG A 211 -18.47 6.50 -9.41
C ARG A 211 -19.23 5.17 -9.60
N GLY A 212 -18.68 4.06 -9.11
CA GLY A 212 -19.27 2.75 -9.20
C GLY A 212 -20.37 2.51 -8.16
N SER A 213 -21.40 1.76 -8.53
CA SER A 213 -22.40 1.28 -7.57
C SER A 213 -21.85 0.12 -6.74
N ARG A 214 -22.47 -0.15 -5.58
CA ARG A 214 -22.15 -1.33 -4.76
C ARG A 214 -22.17 -2.64 -5.56
N THR A 215 -23.14 -2.77 -6.47
CA THR A 215 -23.27 -3.94 -7.35
C THR A 215 -22.07 -4.06 -8.28
N LEU A 216 -21.60 -2.94 -8.83
CA LEU A 216 -20.42 -2.91 -9.71
C LEU A 216 -19.14 -3.26 -8.95
N THR A 217 -18.96 -2.75 -7.72
CA THR A 217 -17.83 -3.12 -6.85
C THR A 217 -17.82 -4.62 -6.57
N LEU A 218 -18.97 -5.21 -6.25
CA LEU A 218 -19.08 -6.65 -6.03
C LEU A 218 -18.79 -7.45 -7.32
N ALA A 219 -19.36 -7.03 -8.45
CA ALA A 219 -19.17 -7.71 -9.74
C ALA A 219 -17.70 -7.77 -10.18
N ASN A 220 -16.90 -6.76 -9.84
CA ASN A 220 -15.48 -6.68 -10.16
C ASN A 220 -14.55 -7.21 -9.05
N SER A 221 -15.12 -7.81 -7.99
CA SER A 221 -14.36 -8.52 -6.98
C SER A 221 -13.93 -9.89 -7.50
N LEU A 222 -12.73 -10.34 -7.11
CA LEU A 222 -12.21 -11.66 -7.48
C LEU A 222 -13.22 -12.79 -7.18
N LYS A 223 -13.93 -12.72 -6.04
CA LYS A 223 -14.94 -13.70 -5.61
C LYS A 223 -16.10 -13.91 -6.59
N LYS A 224 -16.35 -12.98 -7.51
CA LYS A 224 -17.42 -13.08 -8.51
C LYS A 224 -16.97 -13.68 -9.84
N HIS A 225 -15.67 -13.92 -10.01
CA HIS A 225 -15.11 -14.40 -11.26
C HIS A 225 -14.73 -15.89 -11.19
N ALA A 226 -14.76 -16.59 -12.33
CA ALA A 226 -14.47 -18.03 -12.42
C ALA A 226 -13.07 -18.41 -11.93
N LEU A 227 -12.10 -17.47 -12.02
CA LEU A 227 -10.74 -17.65 -11.50
C LEU A 227 -10.74 -17.96 -9.99
N TRP A 228 -11.71 -17.45 -9.23
CA TRP A 228 -11.84 -17.75 -7.80
C TRP A 228 -11.97 -19.24 -7.50
N LEU A 229 -12.65 -19.99 -8.37
CA LEU A 229 -12.85 -21.43 -8.21
C LEU A 229 -11.55 -22.24 -8.34
N LYS A 230 -10.46 -21.61 -8.80
CA LYS A 230 -9.14 -22.23 -8.90
C LYS A 230 -8.34 -22.13 -7.60
N PHE A 231 -8.77 -21.29 -6.66
CA PHE A 231 -8.08 -21.08 -5.40
C PHE A 231 -8.44 -22.12 -4.35
N HIS A 232 -7.41 -22.74 -3.77
CA HIS A 232 -7.53 -23.53 -2.56
C HIS A 232 -7.59 -22.59 -1.34
N MET A 233 -8.67 -22.71 -0.57
CA MET A 233 -8.95 -21.82 0.55
C MET A 233 -8.25 -22.29 1.81
N LEU A 234 -7.51 -21.38 2.45
CA LEU A 234 -6.85 -21.54 3.74
C LEU A 234 -7.43 -20.54 4.72
N TYR A 235 -7.62 -20.95 5.97
CA TYR A 235 -8.30 -20.13 6.98
C TYR A 235 -7.44 -19.96 8.23
N LEU A 236 -7.29 -18.72 8.68
CA LEU A 236 -6.81 -18.39 10.02
C LEU A 236 -7.99 -17.87 10.84
N THR A 237 -8.28 -18.57 11.93
CA THR A 237 -9.39 -18.23 12.84
C THR A 237 -8.89 -17.79 14.21
N LYS A 238 -7.67 -18.20 14.59
CA LYS A 238 -7.07 -17.82 15.86
C LYS A 238 -6.51 -16.39 15.81
N GLU A 239 -7.02 -15.55 16.70
CA GLU A 239 -6.47 -14.22 16.93
C GLU A 239 -5.06 -14.32 17.54
N SER A 240 -4.12 -13.55 16.99
CA SER A 240 -2.75 -13.41 17.50
C SER A 240 -2.51 -12.08 18.23
N VAL A 241 -3.58 -11.32 18.50
CA VAL A 241 -3.52 -10.02 19.16
C VAL A 241 -3.41 -10.19 20.69
N PRO A 242 -2.61 -9.37 21.40
CA PRO A 242 -2.49 -9.42 22.86
C PRO A 242 -3.85 -9.31 23.58
N LEU A 243 -3.99 -10.01 24.73
CA LEU A 243 -5.22 -10.07 25.53
C LEU A 243 -5.85 -8.70 25.82
N ASN A 244 -5.03 -7.65 25.98
CA ASN A 244 -5.46 -6.31 26.36
C ASN A 244 -6.24 -5.56 25.27
N LEU A 245 -6.20 -6.01 24.02
CA LEU A 245 -6.97 -5.44 22.89
C LEU A 245 -8.21 -6.28 22.52
N LYS A 246 -8.43 -7.42 23.21
CA LYS A 246 -9.53 -8.33 22.88
C LYS A 246 -10.91 -7.67 22.97
N GLY A 247 -11.14 -6.72 23.87
CA GLY A 247 -12.45 -6.07 24.03
C GLY A 247 -12.95 -5.31 22.79
N ILE A 248 -12.05 -4.63 22.07
CA ILE A 248 -12.38 -3.83 20.87
C ILE A 248 -12.31 -4.71 19.61
N PHE A 249 -11.35 -5.63 19.56
CA PHE A 249 -11.13 -6.48 18.40
C PHE A 249 -12.20 -7.56 18.21
N VAL A 250 -12.66 -8.14 19.33
CA VAL A 250 -13.80 -9.06 19.37
C VAL A 250 -15.06 -8.36 18.82
N LEU A 251 -15.23 -7.05 19.04
CA LEU A 251 -16.38 -6.33 18.52
C LEU A 251 -16.38 -6.24 16.99
N GLY A 252 -15.25 -5.92 16.36
CA GLY A 252 -15.13 -5.82 14.90
C GLY A 252 -15.24 -7.16 14.18
N CYS A 253 -14.69 -8.24 14.75
CA CYS A 253 -14.77 -9.57 14.16
C CYS A 253 -16.11 -10.28 14.44
N TRP A 254 -16.73 -10.08 15.62
CA TRP A 254 -17.94 -10.81 16.01
C TRP A 254 -19.26 -10.12 15.63
N THR A 255 -19.30 -8.80 15.46
CA THR A 255 -20.58 -8.11 15.18
C THR A 255 -21.12 -8.33 13.77
N LEU A 256 -20.26 -8.68 12.81
CA LEU A 256 -20.69 -9.01 11.45
C LEU A 256 -21.37 -10.38 11.34
N GLU A 257 -21.11 -11.31 12.28
CA GLU A 257 -21.54 -12.70 12.12
C GLU A 257 -22.89 -13.04 12.78
N ARG A 258 -23.48 -12.21 13.67
CA ARG A 258 -24.59 -12.72 14.51
C ARG A 258 -25.91 -11.95 14.64
N LYS A 259 -26.11 -10.79 14.01
CA LYS A 259 -27.47 -10.21 13.89
C LYS A 259 -27.67 -9.45 12.56
N LYS A 260 -27.82 -10.20 11.47
CA LYS A 260 -28.38 -9.62 10.23
C LYS A 260 -29.88 -9.39 10.42
N CYS A 261 -30.32 -8.14 10.32
CA CYS A 261 -31.72 -7.81 10.08
C CYS A 261 -31.82 -7.26 8.65
N GLY A 262 -32.03 -8.14 7.67
CA GLY A 262 -32.04 -7.75 6.25
C GLY A 262 -30.69 -7.22 5.76
N SER A 263 -30.66 -6.00 5.21
CA SER A 263 -29.46 -5.35 4.65
C SER A 263 -28.66 -4.53 5.65
N THR A 264 -29.12 -4.40 6.90
CA THR A 264 -28.49 -3.59 7.95
C THR A 264 -27.90 -4.46 9.05
N ILE A 265 -26.83 -3.94 9.66
CA ILE A 265 -26.16 -4.53 10.82
C ILE A 265 -26.44 -3.60 11.99
N GLN A 266 -26.99 -4.14 13.08
CA GLN A 266 -27.11 -3.41 14.33
C GLN A 266 -25.81 -3.54 15.11
N LEU A 267 -25.17 -2.40 15.40
CA LEU A 267 -23.99 -2.36 16.25
C LEU A 267 -24.40 -2.41 17.73
N PRO A 268 -23.61 -3.07 18.60
CA PRO A 268 -23.77 -2.99 20.04
C PRO A 268 -23.74 -1.54 20.55
N LEU A 269 -24.48 -1.24 21.63
CA LEU A 269 -24.55 0.12 22.20
C LEU A 269 -23.17 0.69 22.58
N GLN A 270 -22.23 -0.15 22.96
CA GLN A 270 -20.83 0.23 23.26
C GLN A 270 -20.03 0.73 22.04
N CYS A 271 -20.52 0.54 20.81
CA CYS A 271 -19.94 1.15 19.61
C CYS A 271 -20.31 2.63 19.45
N TYR A 272 -21.33 3.11 20.19
CA TYR A 272 -21.81 4.48 20.08
C TYR A 272 -21.18 5.31 21.21
N PRO A 273 -20.19 6.17 20.91
CA PRO A 273 -19.55 6.97 21.93
C PRO A 273 -20.53 8.00 22.51
N SER A 274 -20.39 8.31 23.80
CA SER A 274 -21.18 9.36 24.45
C SER A 274 -20.85 10.75 23.89
N ILE A 275 -19.57 10.98 23.55
CA ILE A 275 -19.08 12.19 22.89
C ILE A 275 -19.10 11.94 21.37
N GLN A 276 -19.84 12.76 20.63
CA GLN A 276 -19.99 12.64 19.19
C GLN A 276 -18.91 13.40 18.39
N ASP A 277 -18.24 14.38 19.01
CA ASP A 277 -17.11 15.07 18.40
C ASP A 277 -15.85 14.19 18.49
N PRO A 278 -15.31 13.68 17.38
CA PRO A 278 -14.16 12.79 17.38
C PRO A 278 -12.89 13.47 17.92
N ILE A 279 -12.75 14.79 17.76
CA ILE A 279 -11.59 15.53 18.26
C ILE A 279 -11.68 15.61 19.79
N HIS A 280 -12.80 16.05 20.33
CA HIS A 280 -13.00 16.11 21.77
C HIS A 280 -12.92 14.71 22.40
N GLN A 281 -13.47 13.70 21.74
CA GLN A 281 -13.39 12.32 22.22
C GLN A 281 -11.94 11.84 22.31
N LEU A 282 -11.11 12.11 21.31
CA LEU A 282 -9.76 11.58 21.21
C LEU A 282 -8.71 12.42 21.95
N TYR A 283 -8.94 13.72 22.13
CA TYR A 283 -7.94 14.66 22.66
C TYR A 283 -8.39 15.40 23.93
N SER A 284 -9.47 14.97 24.59
CA SER A 284 -9.97 15.61 25.83
C SER A 284 -8.97 15.64 26.99
N ASP A 285 -7.98 14.74 26.97
CA ASP A 285 -6.93 14.63 27.98
C ASP A 285 -5.63 15.38 27.62
N ILE A 286 -5.59 16.06 26.47
CA ILE A 286 -4.41 16.78 25.98
C ILE A 286 -4.61 18.29 26.08
N ASP A 287 -3.62 18.96 26.65
CA ASP A 287 -3.48 20.41 26.51
C ASP A 287 -2.74 20.73 25.21
N PHE A 288 -3.49 21.19 24.21
CA PHE A 288 -2.94 21.55 22.92
C PHE A 288 -1.92 22.70 22.98
N SER A 289 -1.91 23.54 24.02
CA SER A 289 -0.93 24.64 24.11
C SER A 289 0.50 24.16 24.33
N SER A 290 0.67 22.96 24.90
CA SER A 290 1.96 22.35 25.23
C SER A 290 2.17 20.97 24.60
N VAL A 291 1.28 20.57 23.66
CA VAL A 291 1.27 19.23 23.08
C VAL A 291 2.59 18.89 22.36
N THR A 292 3.08 17.70 22.65
CA THR A 292 4.25 17.13 22.02
C THR A 292 3.85 16.16 20.90
N PRO A 293 4.69 15.98 19.87
CA PRO A 293 4.43 14.98 18.82
C PRO A 293 4.28 13.55 19.38
N GLN A 294 4.87 13.27 20.53
CA GLN A 294 4.82 11.96 21.18
C GLN A 294 3.43 11.66 21.75
N GLU A 295 2.69 12.67 22.21
CA GLU A 295 1.33 12.52 22.72
C GLU A 295 0.31 12.30 21.60
N LEU A 296 0.63 12.76 20.38
CA LEU A 296 -0.19 12.61 19.19
C LEU A 296 0.04 11.29 18.44
N LYS A 297 1.23 10.69 18.56
CA LYS A 297 1.65 9.59 17.68
C LYS A 297 0.77 8.33 17.73
N ASP A 298 0.18 8.05 18.90
CA ASP A 298 -0.59 6.84 19.18
C ASP A 298 -2.11 7.08 19.03
N ARG A 299 -2.49 8.24 18.48
CA ARG A 299 -3.89 8.68 18.31
C ARG A 299 -4.20 8.80 16.82
N ALA A 300 -5.33 8.27 16.40
CA ALA A 300 -5.79 8.35 15.01
C ALA A 300 -7.31 8.46 14.93
N VAL A 301 -7.79 9.33 14.05
CA VAL A 301 -9.19 9.39 13.63
C VAL A 301 -9.29 8.81 12.22
N LEU A 302 -10.21 7.87 12.03
CA LEU A 302 -10.50 7.29 10.72
C LEU A 302 -11.85 7.82 10.22
N THR A 303 -11.88 8.33 9.00
CA THR A 303 -13.10 8.81 8.34
C THR A 303 -13.38 8.02 7.07
N VAL A 304 -14.63 8.02 6.63
CA VAL A 304 -15.06 7.32 5.41
C VAL A 304 -14.73 8.07 4.12
N ASN A 305 -14.49 9.39 4.21
CA ASN A 305 -14.15 10.23 3.06
C ASN A 305 -12.98 11.17 3.40
N ASN A 306 -12.28 11.60 2.34
CA ASN A 306 -11.09 12.43 2.45
C ASN A 306 -11.42 13.86 2.88
N GLU A 307 -12.58 14.39 2.48
CA GLU A 307 -13.04 15.73 2.85
C GLU A 307 -13.17 15.88 4.38
N ARG A 308 -13.90 14.97 5.04
CA ARG A 308 -13.99 14.95 6.51
C ARG A 308 -12.64 14.71 7.18
N SER A 309 -11.77 13.88 6.57
CA SER A 309 -10.41 13.68 7.10
C SER A 309 -9.65 15.01 7.11
N MET A 310 -9.73 15.76 6.02
CA MET A 310 -9.06 17.06 5.87
C MET A 310 -9.62 18.11 6.81
N GLU A 311 -10.95 18.19 6.96
CA GLU A 311 -11.61 19.07 7.94
C GLU A 311 -11.11 18.81 9.37
N ILE A 312 -11.06 17.54 9.79
CA ILE A 312 -10.61 17.16 11.13
C ILE A 312 -9.11 17.46 11.30
N ASN A 313 -8.29 17.13 10.30
CA ASN A 313 -6.85 17.41 10.35
C ASN A 313 -6.57 18.91 10.48
N ASN A 314 -7.29 19.76 9.72
CA ASN A 314 -7.14 21.21 9.79
C ASN A 314 -7.57 21.76 11.17
N LYS A 315 -8.67 21.28 11.74
CA LYS A 315 -9.09 21.66 13.10
C LYS A 315 -8.06 21.28 14.16
N VAL A 316 -7.51 20.06 14.08
CA VAL A 316 -6.45 19.63 15.00
C VAL A 316 -5.20 20.50 14.83
N LEU A 317 -4.85 20.87 13.59
CA LEU A 317 -3.72 21.74 13.31
C LEU A 317 -3.92 23.16 13.88
N GLU A 318 -5.14 23.71 13.86
CA GLU A 318 -5.47 25.00 14.46
C GLU A 318 -5.18 25.02 15.96
N PHE A 319 -5.47 23.93 16.68
CA PHE A 319 -5.18 23.81 18.11
C PHE A 319 -3.70 23.67 18.42
N MET A 320 -2.89 23.10 17.51
CA MET A 320 -1.45 22.90 17.75
C MET A 320 -0.70 24.25 17.92
N PRO A 321 0.33 24.29 18.79
CA PRO A 321 1.11 25.49 19.02
C PRO A 321 2.07 25.76 17.86
N GLY A 322 2.55 27.00 17.78
CA GLY A 322 3.52 27.43 16.76
C GLY A 322 2.89 28.03 15.50
N ASN A 323 3.75 28.63 14.68
CA ASN A 323 3.35 29.34 13.48
C ASN A 323 2.97 28.38 12.35
N GLU A 324 1.84 28.65 11.70
CA GLU A 324 1.41 27.95 10.50
C GLU A 324 2.24 28.40 9.30
N SER A 325 2.70 27.44 8.49
CA SER A 325 3.26 27.67 7.16
C SER A 325 2.28 27.13 6.13
N VAL A 326 1.97 27.95 5.13
CA VAL A 326 1.02 27.62 4.07
C VAL A 326 1.79 27.44 2.77
N TYR A 327 1.66 26.27 2.17
CA TYR A 327 2.19 25.96 0.85
C TYR A 327 1.03 25.88 -0.14
N LYS A 328 1.14 26.54 -1.30
CA LYS A 328 0.09 26.58 -2.32
C LYS A 328 0.54 25.90 -3.60
N ALA A 329 -0.33 25.09 -4.19
CA ALA A 329 -0.15 24.53 -5.51
C ALA A 329 -0.23 25.64 -6.56
N VAL A 330 0.41 25.40 -7.71
CA VAL A 330 0.20 26.20 -8.91
C VAL A 330 -0.41 25.28 -9.95
N ASP A 331 -1.73 25.36 -10.11
CA ASP A 331 -2.45 24.57 -11.11
C ASP A 331 -2.58 25.39 -12.40
N MET A 332 -2.05 24.87 -13.51
CA MET A 332 -2.15 25.50 -14.83
C MET A 332 -2.91 24.61 -15.80
N ILE A 333 -3.73 25.22 -16.66
CA ILE A 333 -4.41 24.52 -17.76
C ILE A 333 -3.42 24.38 -18.91
N MET A 334 -3.15 23.14 -19.31
CA MET A 334 -2.39 22.83 -20.52
C MET A 334 -3.35 22.73 -21.71
N SER A 335 -3.86 23.87 -22.18
CA SER A 335 -4.71 23.96 -23.38
C SER A 335 -4.27 25.13 -24.27
N GLU A 336 -4.28 24.90 -25.58
CA GLU A 336 -4.04 25.93 -26.60
C GLU A 336 -5.31 26.73 -26.93
N ASP A 337 -6.48 26.32 -26.43
CA ASP A 337 -7.74 27.01 -26.65
C ASP A 337 -7.96 28.12 -25.60
N PRO A 338 -8.04 29.40 -25.99
CA PRO A 338 -8.34 30.50 -25.08
C PRO A 338 -9.69 30.38 -24.37
N GLN A 339 -10.64 29.61 -24.90
CA GLN A 339 -11.95 29.36 -24.28
C GLN A 339 -11.84 28.51 -23.01
N ASP A 340 -10.83 27.63 -22.91
CA ASP A 340 -10.68 26.75 -21.75
C ASP A 340 -10.27 27.53 -20.49
N GLN A 341 -9.50 28.61 -20.64
CA GLN A 341 -9.15 29.52 -19.53
C GLN A 341 -10.38 30.25 -18.97
N LEU A 342 -11.40 30.50 -19.79
CA LEU A 342 -12.67 31.10 -19.37
C LEU A 342 -13.63 30.05 -18.78
N THR A 343 -13.51 28.79 -19.21
CA THR A 343 -14.37 27.68 -18.79
C THR A 343 -13.96 27.11 -17.43
N PHE A 344 -12.67 27.15 -17.11
CA PHE A 344 -12.11 26.64 -15.85
C PHE A 344 -11.37 27.76 -15.10
N PRO A 345 -12.08 28.61 -14.34
CA PRO A 345 -11.43 29.68 -13.57
C PRO A 345 -10.47 29.11 -12.52
N GLU A 346 -9.48 29.91 -12.10
CA GLU A 346 -8.51 29.50 -11.08
C GLU A 346 -9.19 29.04 -9.78
N GLU A 347 -10.31 29.66 -9.38
CA GLU A 347 -11.05 29.23 -8.19
C GLU A 347 -11.62 27.81 -8.33
N PHE A 348 -12.02 27.42 -9.55
CA PHE A 348 -12.47 26.07 -9.83
C PHE A 348 -11.30 25.09 -9.76
N LEU A 349 -10.14 25.42 -10.34
CA LEU A 349 -8.94 24.58 -10.28
C LEU A 349 -8.47 24.39 -8.83
N ASN A 350 -8.41 25.48 -8.05
CA ASN A 350 -8.01 25.46 -6.64
C ASN A 350 -8.97 24.66 -5.75
N SER A 351 -10.21 24.42 -6.20
CA SER A 351 -11.18 23.57 -5.49
C SER A 351 -10.97 22.07 -5.74
N LEU A 352 -10.16 21.71 -6.74
CA LEU A 352 -9.93 20.31 -7.10
C LEU A 352 -8.93 19.66 -6.14
N THR A 353 -9.30 18.51 -5.60
CA THR A 353 -8.40 17.60 -4.87
C THR A 353 -8.44 16.23 -5.54
N PRO A 354 -7.76 16.03 -6.68
CA PRO A 354 -7.80 14.73 -7.36
C PRO A 354 -7.15 13.63 -6.50
N THR A 355 -7.52 12.39 -6.76
CA THR A 355 -7.02 11.25 -5.96
C THR A 355 -5.50 11.13 -6.12
N GLY A 356 -4.76 11.10 -5.00
CA GLY A 356 -3.30 11.00 -5.01
C GLY A 356 -2.54 12.32 -5.23
N LEU A 357 -3.26 13.44 -5.23
CA LEU A 357 -2.71 14.79 -5.18
C LEU A 357 -2.99 15.45 -3.83
N HIS A 358 -2.13 16.41 -3.47
CA HIS A 358 -2.36 17.26 -2.31
C HIS A 358 -3.48 18.27 -2.63
N PRO A 359 -4.20 18.78 -1.61
CA PRO A 359 -5.05 19.96 -1.80
C PRO A 359 -4.25 21.14 -2.33
N TYR A 360 -4.93 22.07 -3.02
CA TYR A 360 -4.34 23.32 -3.47
C TYR A 360 -3.61 24.06 -2.34
N GLU A 361 -4.14 24.02 -1.13
CA GLU A 361 -3.51 24.63 0.04
C GLU A 361 -3.12 23.57 1.07
N LEU A 362 -1.82 23.47 1.38
CA LEU A 362 -1.28 22.61 2.42
C LEU A 362 -0.77 23.44 3.59
N LYS A 363 -1.49 23.37 4.70
CA LYS A 363 -1.14 24.01 5.97
C LYS A 363 -0.33 23.07 6.83
N LEU A 364 0.81 23.52 7.34
CA LEU A 364 1.73 22.72 8.16
C LEU A 364 2.24 23.52 9.37
N LYS A 365 2.52 22.83 10.47
CA LYS A 365 3.18 23.37 11.67
C LYS A 365 4.34 22.46 12.08
N ILE A 366 5.35 23.02 12.72
CA ILE A 366 6.44 22.21 13.30
C ILE A 366 5.83 21.30 14.39
N GLY A 367 6.17 20.01 14.35
CA GLY A 367 5.65 19.00 15.27
C GLY A 367 4.38 18.28 14.79
N CYS A 368 3.72 18.72 13.72
CA CYS A 368 2.57 17.98 13.20
C CYS A 368 2.99 16.66 12.54
N ILE A 369 2.07 15.70 12.54
CA ILE A 369 2.24 14.40 11.88
C ILE A 369 1.72 14.52 10.45
N ILE A 370 2.55 14.14 9.50
CA ILE A 370 2.20 14.07 8.07
C ILE A 370 2.30 12.64 7.55
N MET A 371 1.61 12.39 6.44
CA MET A 371 1.68 11.13 5.71
C MET A 371 2.14 11.41 4.28
N LEU A 372 3.13 10.66 3.79
CA LEU A 372 3.52 10.73 2.38
C LEU A 372 2.41 10.16 1.50
N LEU A 373 2.04 10.84 0.41
CA LEU A 373 1.05 10.33 -0.54
C LEU A 373 1.68 9.66 -1.76
N ARG A 374 3.01 9.72 -1.88
CA ARG A 374 3.79 9.21 -3.00
C ARG A 374 5.04 8.51 -2.52
N ASN A 375 5.57 7.64 -3.37
CA ASN A 375 6.86 7.00 -3.13
C ASN A 375 7.98 8.01 -3.43
N LEU A 376 8.76 8.37 -2.41
CA LEU A 376 9.90 9.28 -2.56
C LEU A 376 11.22 8.51 -2.58
N ALA A 377 11.43 7.61 -1.62
CA ALA A 377 12.60 6.76 -1.55
C ALA A 377 12.23 5.42 -0.88
N PRO A 378 11.60 4.48 -1.61
CA PRO A 378 11.17 3.19 -1.06
C PRO A 378 12.30 2.39 -0.40
N SER A 379 13.53 2.47 -0.95
CA SER A 379 14.72 1.83 -0.37
C SER A 379 15.08 2.33 1.03
N LYS A 380 14.60 3.52 1.41
CA LYS A 380 14.78 4.13 2.74
C LYS A 380 13.51 4.10 3.59
N GLY A 381 12.45 3.42 3.12
CA GLY A 381 11.15 3.37 3.79
C GLY A 381 10.29 4.65 3.61
N LEU A 382 10.65 5.54 2.67
CA LEU A 382 9.84 6.72 2.33
C LEU A 382 8.90 6.39 1.16
N CYS A 383 7.76 5.81 1.48
CA CYS A 383 6.76 5.33 0.56
C CYS A 383 5.40 5.97 0.84
N ASN A 384 4.45 5.79 -0.07
CA ASN A 384 3.07 6.20 0.17
C ASN A 384 2.54 5.55 1.47
N GLY A 385 2.09 6.41 2.38
CA GLY A 385 1.57 6.09 3.71
C GLY A 385 2.58 6.17 4.85
N THR A 386 3.87 6.43 4.58
CA THR A 386 4.85 6.65 5.64
C THR A 386 4.46 7.86 6.47
N ARG A 387 4.41 7.70 7.80
CA ARG A 387 4.08 8.75 8.76
C ARG A 387 5.34 9.40 9.30
N LEU A 388 5.41 10.73 9.25
CA LEU A 388 6.56 11.52 9.66
C LEU A 388 6.14 12.67 10.58
N ILE A 389 7.04 13.13 11.43
CA ILE A 389 6.86 14.31 12.28
C ILE A 389 7.68 15.45 11.70
N ILE A 390 7.05 16.59 11.44
CA ILE A 390 7.73 17.78 10.94
C ILE A 390 8.68 18.34 12.00
N THR A 391 9.93 18.59 11.59
CA THR A 391 10.98 19.16 12.44
C THR A 391 11.40 20.55 12.01
N LYS A 392 11.27 20.87 10.72
CA LYS A 392 11.57 22.20 10.18
C LYS A 392 10.77 22.45 8.90
N LEU A 393 10.30 23.68 8.76
CA LEU A 393 9.61 24.18 7.57
C LEU A 393 10.45 25.31 6.95
N GLN A 394 10.76 25.18 5.67
CA GLN A 394 11.40 26.21 4.86
C GLN A 394 10.58 26.37 3.57
N GLN A 395 10.85 27.44 2.81
CA GLN A 395 10.07 27.76 1.62
C GLN A 395 10.06 26.64 0.58
N SER A 396 11.21 26.00 0.34
CA SER A 396 11.34 24.93 -0.67
C SER A 396 11.66 23.56 -0.12
N ILE A 397 11.82 23.42 1.20
CA ILE A 397 12.27 22.19 1.83
C ILE A 397 11.47 21.95 3.10
N ILE A 398 10.96 20.72 3.23
CA ILE A 398 10.34 20.22 4.45
C ILE A 398 11.29 19.20 5.07
N GLN A 399 11.60 19.37 6.36
CA GLN A 399 12.38 18.39 7.12
C GLN A 399 11.49 17.66 8.12
N ALA A 400 11.55 16.34 8.09
CA ALA A 400 10.76 15.50 8.98
C ALA A 400 11.56 14.31 9.49
N LYS A 401 11.13 13.72 10.61
CA LYS A 401 11.72 12.51 11.19
C LYS A 401 10.68 11.40 11.23
N SER A 402 11.13 10.15 11.30
CA SER A 402 10.22 9.01 11.49
C SER A 402 9.42 9.14 12.79
N ILE A 403 8.14 8.74 12.73
CA ILE A 403 7.27 8.69 13.92
C ILE A 403 7.74 7.65 14.95
N ASP A 404 8.41 6.59 14.48
CA ASP A 404 8.84 5.45 15.31
C ASP A 404 10.16 5.71 16.06
N GLY A 405 10.71 6.92 15.98
CA GLY A 405 11.87 7.34 16.78
C GLY A 405 13.23 6.86 16.27
N THR A 406 13.31 6.22 15.10
CA THR A 406 14.58 6.05 14.39
C THR A 406 15.16 7.43 14.06
N GLU A 407 16.44 7.68 14.39
CA GLU A 407 17.11 9.01 14.23
C GLU A 407 17.23 9.49 12.77
N SER A 408 16.63 8.78 11.83
CA SER A 408 16.57 9.13 10.42
C SER A 408 15.78 10.43 10.22
N ARG A 409 16.54 11.53 10.03
CA ARG A 409 16.00 12.80 9.53
C ARG A 409 15.97 12.76 8.01
N PHE A 410 14.83 13.16 7.46
CA PHE A 410 14.61 13.25 6.03
C PHE A 410 14.37 14.70 5.63
N SER A 411 14.87 15.07 4.46
CA SER A 411 14.59 16.36 3.82
C SER A 411 14.06 16.06 2.43
N PHE A 412 12.92 16.65 2.08
CA PHE A 412 12.31 16.51 0.78
C PHE A 412 11.80 17.89 0.31
N PRO A 413 11.72 18.10 -1.02
CA PRO A 413 11.25 19.37 -1.55
C PRO A 413 9.81 19.65 -1.10
N ASN A 414 9.45 20.93 -1.09
CA ASN A 414 8.06 21.35 -0.98
C ASN A 414 7.25 20.62 -2.07
N PRO A 415 6.12 19.96 -1.74
CA PRO A 415 5.33 19.20 -2.71
C PRO A 415 4.78 20.05 -3.88
N PHE A 416 4.75 21.38 -3.75
CA PHE A 416 4.35 22.29 -4.82
C PHE A 416 5.52 22.97 -5.54
N ASP A 417 6.75 22.76 -5.06
CA ASP A 417 7.96 23.15 -5.80
C ASP A 417 8.32 22.02 -6.76
N SER A 418 7.46 21.77 -7.74
CA SER A 418 7.86 21.04 -8.95
C SER A 418 8.17 22.07 -10.03
N ILE A 419 9.47 22.34 -10.18
CA ILE A 419 10.19 22.77 -11.39
C ILE A 419 9.28 23.48 -12.41
N SER A 420 9.12 24.80 -12.23
CA SER A 420 8.95 25.68 -13.39
C SER A 420 10.23 25.55 -14.20
N ASP A 421 10.18 24.71 -15.23
CA ASP A 421 10.83 24.82 -16.55
C ASP A 421 10.94 23.45 -17.23
#